data_AF-A0A6G4QX62-F1
#
_entry.id   AF-A0A6G4QX62-F1
#
_cell.length_a   1.000
_cell.length_b   1.000
_cell.length_c   1.000
_cell.angle_alpha   90.00
_cell.angle_beta   90.00
_cell.angle_gamma   90.00
#
_symmetry.space_group_name_H-M   'P 1'
#
loop_
_entity.id
_entity.type
_entity.pdbx_description
1 polymer ?
#
loop_
_entity_poly.entity_id
_entity_poly.type
_entity_poly.pdbx_seq_one_letter_code
_entity_poly.pdbx_strand_id
1 'polypeptide(L)'
;MKKIVLLGLLALTACDTAWNRFDVRVADGEVVGAELRLCDRQVPLSRSGDRFTGVQPAKCEGHGEILVSFADRQTASCHIGYVTPGLDQVFDFIVRDGRCEAVV
;
A
#
# COMPACT_ATOMS: atom_id res chain seq x y z
N MET A 1 -44.99 -33.46 14.21
CA MET A 1 -43.71 -33.25 14.93
C MET A 1 -42.59 -33.97 14.19
N LYS A 2 -41.69 -33.25 13.52
CA LYS A 2 -40.31 -33.64 13.15
C LYS A 2 -39.77 -32.57 12.19
N LYS A 3 -39.24 -31.51 12.78
CA LYS A 3 -37.79 -31.22 12.88
C LYS A 3 -37.26 -30.67 11.55
N ILE A 4 -37.21 -29.34 11.53
CA ILE A 4 -36.47 -28.46 10.64
C ILE A 4 -35.03 -28.99 10.54
N VAL A 5 -34.61 -29.40 9.35
CA VAL A 5 -33.23 -29.77 9.05
C VAL A 5 -32.82 -29.00 7.80
N LEU A 6 -31.57 -28.52 7.81
CA LEU A 6 -30.84 -27.83 6.73
C LEU A 6 -30.99 -26.30 6.68
N LEU A 7 -30.48 -25.63 7.72
CA LEU A 7 -30.09 -24.21 7.67
C LEU A 7 -28.65 -24.07 8.20
N GLY A 8 -27.68 -24.72 7.54
CA GLY A 8 -26.33 -24.87 8.10
C GLY A 8 -25.19 -25.02 7.10
N LEU A 9 -25.25 -24.37 5.94
CA LEU A 9 -24.16 -24.43 4.94
C LEU A 9 -23.69 -23.09 4.35
N LEU A 10 -24.09 -21.95 4.93
CA LEU A 10 -23.70 -20.61 4.42
C LEU A 10 -22.54 -19.94 5.19
N ALA A 11 -21.84 -20.65 6.09
CA ALA A 11 -20.89 -20.02 7.01
C ALA A 11 -19.38 -20.20 6.67
N LEU A 12 -19.01 -20.68 5.47
CA LEU A 12 -17.62 -21.11 5.19
C LEU A 12 -16.87 -20.36 4.07
N THR A 13 -17.30 -19.16 3.65
CA THR A 13 -16.55 -18.39 2.64
C THR A 13 -16.43 -16.90 2.97
N ALA A 14 -15.99 -16.57 4.18
CA ALA A 14 -15.36 -15.27 4.41
C ALA A 14 -13.84 -15.49 4.24
N CYS A 15 -13.38 -15.51 2.99
CA CYS A 15 -11.96 -15.42 2.71
C CYS A 15 -11.59 -13.95 2.94
N ASP A 16 -11.24 -13.60 4.18
CA ASP A 16 -10.78 -12.26 4.50
C ASP A 16 -9.58 -11.96 3.61
N THR A 17 -9.79 -11.00 2.71
CA THR A 17 -8.74 -10.56 1.79
C THR A 17 -7.78 -9.71 2.62
N ALA A 18 -6.52 -10.15 2.73
CA ALA A 18 -5.46 -9.35 3.33
C ALA A 18 -5.05 -8.18 2.42
N TRP A 19 -4.61 -7.09 3.03
CA TRP A 19 -4.29 -5.83 2.37
C TRP A 19 -2.96 -5.25 2.83
N ASN A 20 -2.22 -4.71 1.87
CA ASN A 20 -1.05 -3.88 2.11
C ASN A 20 -1.45 -2.41 2.04
N ARG A 21 -1.09 -1.63 3.05
CA ARG A 21 -1.26 -0.19 3.11
C ARG A 21 0.07 0.51 2.93
N PHE A 22 0.07 1.56 2.12
CA PHE A 22 1.24 2.36 1.77
C PHE A 22 0.96 3.81 2.09
N ASP A 23 1.86 4.44 2.83
CA ASP A 23 1.76 5.83 3.27
C ASP A 23 3.08 6.56 3.06
N VAL A 24 3.02 7.75 2.47
CA VAL A 24 4.18 8.61 2.32
C VAL A 24 3.80 10.03 2.71
N ARG A 25 4.49 10.60 3.70
CA ARG A 25 4.42 12.03 4.01
C ARG A 25 5.60 12.76 3.39
N VAL A 26 5.37 13.92 2.80
CA VAL A 26 6.45 14.73 2.22
C VAL A 26 6.59 16.04 2.99
N ALA A 27 7.71 16.19 3.70
CA ALA A 27 7.95 17.32 4.59
C ALA A 27 8.35 18.58 3.82
N ASP A 28 9.11 18.42 2.72
CA ASP A 28 9.72 19.53 2.00
C ASP A 28 9.58 19.33 0.48
N GLY A 29 9.55 20.45 -0.25
CA GLY A 29 9.52 20.48 -1.71
C GLY A 29 8.13 20.43 -2.32
N GLU A 30 8.02 20.90 -3.56
CA GLU A 30 6.77 20.88 -4.31
C GLU A 30 6.60 19.53 -5.01
N VAL A 31 5.74 18.68 -4.47
CA VAL A 31 5.46 17.34 -5.00
C VAL A 31 4.36 17.41 -6.05
N VAL A 32 4.54 16.70 -7.16
CA VAL A 32 3.55 16.59 -8.24
C VAL A 32 2.81 15.24 -8.24
N GLY A 33 3.38 14.18 -7.65
CA GLY A 33 2.71 12.90 -7.53
C GLY A 33 3.52 11.82 -6.81
N ALA A 34 2.89 10.68 -6.55
CA ALA A 34 3.55 9.48 -6.07
C ALA A 34 2.97 8.23 -6.77
N GLU A 35 3.82 7.27 -7.12
CA GLU A 35 3.48 6.04 -7.81
C GLU A 35 4.04 4.83 -7.06
N LEU A 36 3.16 3.89 -6.71
CA LEU A 36 3.53 2.59 -6.17
C LEU A 36 3.92 1.66 -7.32
N ARG A 37 5.11 1.06 -7.21
CA ARG A 37 5.60 0.00 -8.09
C ARG A 37 5.79 -1.27 -7.28
N LEU A 38 4.88 -2.23 -7.47
CA LEU A 38 4.87 -3.46 -6.71
C LEU A 38 4.29 -4.61 -7.54
N CYS A 39 5.04 -5.71 -7.62
CA CYS A 39 4.62 -6.93 -8.32
C CYS A 39 4.16 -6.65 -9.76
N ASP A 40 5.02 -6.00 -10.55
CA ASP A 40 4.79 -5.61 -11.95
C ASP A 40 3.62 -4.67 -12.19
N ARG A 41 3.02 -4.11 -11.13
CA ARG A 41 1.96 -3.12 -11.21
C ARG A 41 2.48 -1.75 -10.83
N GLN A 42 2.01 -0.75 -11.57
CA GLN A 42 2.25 0.66 -11.31
C GLN A 42 0.90 1.30 -10.98
N VAL A 43 0.79 1.88 -9.79
CA VAL A 43 -0.48 2.43 -9.29
C VAL A 43 -0.22 3.81 -8.71
N PRO A 44 -0.89 4.87 -9.20
CA PRO A 44 -0.78 6.19 -8.58
C PRO A 44 -1.36 6.17 -7.17
N LEU A 45 -0.69 6.83 -6.23
CA LEU A 45 -1.19 7.03 -4.88
C LEU A 45 -2.13 8.23 -4.81
N SER A 46 -3.12 8.14 -3.93
CA SER A 46 -4.07 9.23 -3.70
C SER A 46 -3.42 10.30 -2.82
N ARG A 47 -3.52 11.57 -3.22
CA ARG A 47 -2.95 12.70 -2.47
C ARG A 47 -3.98 13.36 -1.55
N SER A 48 -3.56 13.68 -0.33
CA SER A 48 -4.27 14.56 0.60
C SER A 48 -3.26 15.46 1.31
N GLY A 49 -3.17 16.72 0.88
CA GLY A 49 -2.16 17.66 1.38
C GLY A 49 -0.72 17.21 1.07
N ASP A 50 0.05 16.98 2.13
CA ASP A 50 1.43 16.50 2.13
C ASP A 50 1.54 14.96 2.16
N ARG A 51 0.40 14.26 2.17
CA ARG A 51 0.33 12.80 2.32
C ARG A 51 -0.12 12.12 1.03
N PHE A 52 0.51 10.99 0.73
CA PHE A 52 0.13 10.07 -0.34
C PHE A 52 -0.20 8.72 0.24
N THR A 53 -1.34 8.15 -0.15
CA THR A 53 -1.84 6.89 0.40
C THR A 53 -2.28 5.94 -0.69
N GLY A 54 -2.06 4.64 -0.48
CA GLY A 54 -2.59 3.58 -1.33
C GLY A 54 -2.85 2.31 -0.55
N VAL A 55 -3.75 1.47 -1.10
CA VAL A 55 -4.07 0.16 -0.56
C VAL A 55 -4.04 -0.84 -1.72
N GLN A 56 -3.40 -2.00 -1.52
CA GLN A 56 -3.37 -3.08 -2.50
C GLN A 56 -3.70 -4.42 -1.85
N PRO A 57 -4.40 -5.33 -2.55
CA PRO A 57 -4.54 -6.70 -2.06
C PRO A 57 -3.17 -7.36 -1.87
N ALA A 58 -2.95 -8.05 -0.76
CA ALA A 58 -1.73 -8.80 -0.48
C ALA A 58 -1.71 -10.14 -1.24
N LYS A 59 -1.70 -10.06 -2.58
CA LYS A 59 -1.81 -11.23 -3.49
C LYS A 59 -0.47 -11.68 -4.06
N CYS A 60 0.60 -10.95 -3.80
CA CYS A 60 1.90 -11.18 -4.41
C CYS A 60 3.00 -11.10 -3.37
N GLU A 61 4.17 -11.59 -3.77
CA GLU A 61 5.34 -11.75 -2.93
C GLU A 61 6.54 -11.03 -3.55
N GLY A 62 7.34 -10.35 -2.74
CA GLY A 62 8.57 -9.71 -3.19
C GLY A 62 8.80 -8.31 -2.63
N HIS A 63 9.49 -7.47 -3.40
CA HIS A 63 9.85 -6.11 -3.03
C HIS A 63 9.24 -5.09 -3.99
N GLY A 64 9.29 -3.82 -3.62
CA GLY A 64 8.83 -2.74 -4.49
C GLY A 64 9.40 -1.39 -4.08
N GLU A 65 8.82 -0.34 -4.66
CA GLU A 65 9.14 1.03 -4.30
C GLU A 65 7.93 1.94 -4.47
N ILE A 66 7.96 3.09 -3.80
CA ILE A 66 7.10 4.22 -4.11
C ILE A 66 8.00 5.32 -4.66
N LEU A 67 7.71 5.78 -5.88
CA LEU A 67 8.40 6.92 -6.46
C LEU A 67 7.60 8.19 -6.22
N VAL A 68 8.20 9.14 -5.53
CA VAL A 68 7.66 10.49 -5.32
C VAL A 68 8.32 11.44 -6.30
N SER A 69 7.51 12.12 -7.11
CA SER A 69 7.97 13.04 -8.17
C SER A 69 7.79 14.49 -7.73
N PHE A 70 8.83 15.30 -7.92
CA PHE A 70 8.86 16.72 -7.57
C PHE A 70 8.74 17.61 -8.82
N ALA A 71 8.30 18.86 -8.63
CA ALA A 71 8.09 19.83 -9.71
C ALA A 71 9.38 20.19 -10.46
N ASP A 72 10.53 20.05 -9.80
CA ASP A 72 11.87 20.26 -10.38
C ASP A 72 12.37 19.05 -11.21
N ARG A 73 11.53 18.02 -11.38
CA ARG A 73 11.81 16.74 -12.05
C ARG A 73 12.72 15.79 -11.27
N GLN A 74 13.04 16.08 -10.01
CA GLN A 74 13.69 15.10 -9.13
C GLN A 74 12.69 14.05 -8.66
N THR A 75 13.22 12.90 -8.24
CA THR A 75 12.43 11.82 -7.64
C THR A 75 13.07 11.31 -6.36
N ALA A 76 12.24 10.96 -5.38
CA ALA A 76 12.64 10.19 -4.21
C ALA A 76 12.04 8.78 -4.33
N SER A 77 12.86 7.75 -4.08
CA SER A 77 12.41 6.36 -4.03
C SER A 77 12.32 5.88 -2.59
N CYS A 78 11.13 5.42 -2.20
CA CYS A 78 10.85 4.77 -0.93
C CYS A 78 10.86 3.26 -1.13
N HIS A 79 11.91 2.59 -0.66
CA HIS A 79 12.02 1.15 -0.80
C HIS A 79 11.00 0.43 0.08
N ILE A 80 10.13 -0.37 -0.54
CA ILE A 80 9.24 -1.27 0.17
C ILE A 80 10.02 -2.55 0.44
N GLY A 81 10.04 -2.95 1.71
CA GLY A 81 10.60 -4.24 2.13
C GLY A 81 9.82 -5.42 1.56
N TYR A 82 9.85 -6.56 2.25
CA TYR A 82 9.20 -7.76 1.76
C TYR A 82 7.68 -7.70 1.94
N VAL A 83 6.93 -7.87 0.86
CA VAL A 83 5.48 -8.13 0.91
C VAL A 83 5.22 -9.63 0.92
N THR A 84 4.34 -10.08 1.81
CA THR A 84 3.97 -11.48 2.01
C THR A 84 2.51 -11.69 1.59
N PRO A 85 2.21 -12.66 0.71
CA PRO A 85 0.84 -12.97 0.34
C PRO A 85 -0.01 -13.36 1.56
N GLY A 86 -1.25 -12.85 1.61
CA GLY A 86 -2.20 -13.19 2.68
C GLY A 86 -1.90 -12.55 4.04
N LEU A 87 -0.92 -11.64 4.13
CA LEU A 87 -0.59 -10.92 5.36
C LEU A 87 -0.96 -9.44 5.22
N ASP A 88 -1.63 -8.88 6.24
CA ASP A 88 -1.83 -7.44 6.34
C ASP A 88 -0.50 -6.78 6.72
N GLN A 89 -0.05 -5.83 5.89
CA GLN A 89 1.18 -5.08 6.14
C GLN A 89 0.98 -3.59 5.94
N VAL A 90 1.76 -2.80 6.68
CA VAL A 90 1.74 -1.35 6.63
C VAL A 90 3.16 -0.87 6.34
N PHE A 91 3.28 0.02 5.36
CA PHE A 91 4.53 0.63 4.95
C PHE A 91 4.38 2.14 5.02
N ASP A 92 4.94 2.73 6.06
CA ASP A 92 4.89 4.17 6.31
C ASP A 92 6.26 4.79 6.02
N PHE A 93 6.27 5.92 5.30
CA PHE A 93 7.48 6.62 4.91
C PHE A 93 7.36 8.13 5.13
N ILE A 94 8.52 8.77 5.32
CA ILE A 94 8.67 10.21 5.25
C ILE A 94 9.72 10.57 4.19
N VAL A 95 9.39 11.55 3.35
CA VAL A 95 10.32 12.15 2.39
C VAL A 95 10.72 13.53 2.91
N ARG A 96 12.02 13.73 3.08
CA ARG A 96 12.61 14.97 3.57
C ARG A 96 13.94 15.20 2.87
N ASP A 97 14.22 16.44 2.48
CA ASP A 97 15.46 16.78 1.75
C ASP A 97 15.70 15.89 0.50
N GLY A 98 14.62 15.50 -0.19
CA GLY A 98 14.66 14.60 -1.36
C GLY A 98 14.99 13.14 -1.06
N ARG A 99 15.10 12.74 0.21
CA ARG A 99 15.42 11.38 0.65
C ARG A 99 14.20 10.74 1.29
N CYS A 100 14.03 9.43 1.08
CA CYS A 100 12.96 8.67 1.71
C CYS A 100 13.47 7.83 2.88
N GLU A 101 12.75 7.88 3.99
CA GLU A 101 13.04 7.15 5.23
C GLU A 101 11.79 6.37 5.66
N ALA A 102 11.99 5.11 6.06
CA ALA A 102 10.92 4.30 6.63
C ALA A 102 10.60 4.80 8.05
N VAL A 103 9.31 4.92 8.36
CA VAL A 103 8.81 5.19 9.71
C VAL A 103 8.56 3.83 10.36
N VAL A 104 9.40 3.49 11.35
CA VAL A 104 9.35 2.20 12.06
C VAL A 104 8.79 2.40 13.47
#